data_AF-A0A504JLD3-F1
#
_entry.id   AF-A0A504JLD3-F1
#
_cell.length_a   1.000
_cell.length_b   1.000
_cell.length_c   1.000
_cell.angle_alpha   90.00
_cell.angle_beta   90.00
_cell.angle_gamma   90.00
#
_symmetry.space_group_name_H-M   'P 1'
#
loop_
_entity.id
_entity.type
_entity.pdbx_description
1 polymer ?
#
loop_
_entity_poly.entity_id
_entity_poly.type
_entity_poly.pdbx_seq_one_letter_code
_entity_poly.pdbx_strand_id
1 'polypeptide(L)'
;MDSLNDFYHYLNQSLPNDIQYRDLSNLCLTLFCNVSILPDKFQSIKLDNENLAIILSKIAKEKAIPSYPSTASIYGASFHNSYDKGHWLEVMASILKLGTQPDTKEAEKLLI
;
A
#
# COMPACT_ATOMS: atom_id res chain seq x y z
N MET A 1 7.62 -18.16 -12.35
CA MET A 1 7.83 -16.83 -11.75
C MET A 1 6.65 -16.59 -10.83
N ASP A 2 6.89 -16.25 -9.57
CA ASP A 2 5.83 -16.07 -8.58
C ASP A 2 5.18 -14.69 -8.81
N SER A 3 3.92 -14.66 -9.23
CA SER A 3 3.19 -13.43 -9.60
C SER A 3 3.24 -12.34 -8.53
N LEU A 4 3.33 -12.71 -7.25
CA LEU A 4 3.42 -11.76 -6.14
C LEU A 4 4.81 -11.14 -6.01
N ASN A 5 5.86 -11.88 -6.31
CA ASN A 5 7.22 -11.34 -6.36
C ASN A 5 7.37 -10.37 -7.54
N ASP A 6 6.83 -10.72 -8.70
CA ASP A 6 6.85 -9.82 -9.88
C ASP A 6 6.08 -8.52 -9.58
N PHE A 7 4.94 -8.63 -8.88
CA PHE A 7 4.16 -7.47 -8.45
C PHE A 7 4.89 -6.61 -7.42
N TYR A 8 5.55 -7.22 -6.44
CA TYR A 8 6.40 -6.50 -5.49
C TYR A 8 7.52 -5.74 -6.20
N HIS A 9 8.24 -6.40 -7.12
CA HIS A 9 9.32 -5.76 -7.87
C HIS A 9 8.81 -4.60 -8.71
N TYR A 10 7.66 -4.76 -9.36
CA TYR A 10 7.01 -3.68 -10.09
C TYR A 10 6.71 -2.49 -9.18
N LEU A 11 5.98 -2.68 -8.08
CA LEU A 11 5.66 -1.57 -7.18
C LEU A 11 6.93 -0.91 -6.63
N ASN A 12 7.93 -1.68 -6.21
CA ASN A 12 9.16 -1.12 -5.67
C ASN A 12 9.94 -0.28 -6.71
N GLN A 13 9.84 -0.62 -8.00
CA GLN A 13 10.45 0.13 -9.09
C GLN A 13 9.65 1.37 -9.51
N SER A 14 8.31 1.26 -9.58
CA SER A 14 7.45 2.38 -9.99
C SER A 14 7.38 3.48 -8.93
N LEU A 15 7.44 3.12 -7.64
CA LEU A 15 7.31 4.08 -6.56
C LEU A 15 8.56 4.97 -6.39
N PRO A 16 8.41 6.30 -6.22
CA PRO A 16 9.51 7.20 -5.91
C PRO A 16 10.30 6.76 -4.68
N ASN A 17 11.61 7.01 -4.65
CA ASN A 17 12.45 6.64 -3.51
C ASN A 17 12.17 7.47 -2.25
N ASP A 18 11.62 8.68 -2.42
CA ASP A 18 11.24 9.62 -1.38
C ASP A 18 9.72 9.63 -1.13
N ILE A 19 9.02 8.57 -1.54
CA ILE A 19 7.57 8.45 -1.34
C ILE A 19 7.20 8.68 0.13
N GLN A 20 6.18 9.50 0.35
CA GLN A 20 5.71 9.80 1.69
C GLN A 20 4.75 8.73 2.19
N TYR A 21 4.69 8.54 3.51
CA TYR A 21 3.79 7.57 4.13
C TYR A 21 2.34 7.74 3.67
N ARG A 22 1.87 8.99 3.57
CA ARG A 22 0.50 9.29 3.16
C ARG A 22 0.19 8.79 1.75
N ASP A 23 1.12 8.95 0.82
CA ASP A 23 0.95 8.52 -0.57
C ASP A 23 0.96 6.99 -0.66
N LEU A 24 1.84 6.34 0.11
CA LEU A 24 1.87 4.88 0.21
C LEU A 24 0.60 4.30 0.86
N SER A 25 0.04 4.96 1.88
CA SER A 25 -1.26 4.60 2.46
C SER A 25 -2.40 4.79 1.46
N ASN A 26 -2.39 5.88 0.69
CA ASN A 26 -3.39 6.12 -0.34
C ASN A 26 -3.34 5.05 -1.44
N LEU A 27 -2.14 4.65 -1.87
CA LEU A 27 -1.95 3.54 -2.80
C LEU A 27 -2.45 2.22 -2.21
N CYS A 28 -2.12 1.92 -0.95
CA CYS A 28 -2.60 0.72 -0.25
C CYS A 28 -4.14 0.64 -0.25
N LEU A 29 -4.81 1.74 0.12
CA LEU A 29 -6.26 1.83 0.11
C LEU A 29 -6.84 1.70 -1.30
N THR A 30 -6.20 2.34 -2.29
CA THR A 30 -6.65 2.25 -3.68
C THR A 30 -6.57 0.82 -4.20
N LEU A 31 -5.44 0.14 -4.01
CA LEU A 31 -5.25 -1.24 -4.47
C LEU A 31 -6.17 -2.23 -3.75
N PHE A 32 -6.49 -1.97 -2.48
CA PHE A 32 -7.48 -2.75 -1.75
C PHE A 32 -8.89 -2.63 -2.35
N CYS A 33 -9.26 -1.45 -2.85
CA CYS A 33 -10.58 -1.20 -3.45
C CYS A 33 -10.68 -1.50 -4.94
N ASN A 34 -9.62 -1.19 -5.69
CA ASN A 34 -9.65 -1.17 -7.13
C ASN A 34 -8.29 -1.53 -7.74
N VAL A 35 -8.20 -2.74 -8.28
CA VAL A 35 -7.03 -3.21 -9.03
C VAL A 35 -6.97 -2.70 -10.47
N SER A 36 -8.00 -2.00 -10.98
CA SER A 36 -8.03 -1.53 -12.37
C SER A 36 -7.00 -0.45 -12.67
N ILE A 37 -6.41 0.18 -11.65
CA ILE A 37 -5.31 1.15 -11.82
C ILE A 37 -3.98 0.47 -12.15
N LEU A 38 -3.90 -0.86 -12.01
CA LEU A 38 -2.71 -1.62 -12.31
C LEU A 38 -2.60 -1.89 -13.82
N PRO A 39 -1.38 -2.03 -14.37
CA PRO A 39 -1.18 -2.53 -15.72
C PRO A 39 -1.88 -3.88 -15.94
N ASP A 40 -2.35 -4.13 -17.16
CA ASP A 40 -3.15 -5.32 -17.54
C ASP A 40 -2.57 -6.64 -17.03
N LYS A 41 -1.23 -6.79 -17.06
CA LYS A 41 -0.53 -7.99 -16.59
C LYS A 41 -0.76 -8.31 -15.11
N PHE A 42 -1.16 -7.32 -14.30
CA PHE A 42 -1.44 -7.47 -12.88
C PHE A 42 -2.92 -7.35 -12.54
N GLN A 43 -3.81 -7.00 -13.47
CA GLN A 43 -5.24 -6.88 -13.16
C GLN A 43 -5.89 -8.23 -12.78
N SER A 44 -5.32 -9.34 -13.22
CA SER A 44 -5.77 -10.70 -12.87
C SER A 44 -5.10 -11.26 -11.61
N ILE A 45 -4.22 -10.50 -10.96
CA ILE A 45 -3.53 -10.97 -9.76
C ILE A 45 -4.53 -11.13 -8.61
N LYS A 46 -4.42 -12.23 -7.87
CA LYS A 46 -5.21 -12.45 -6.66
C LYS A 46 -4.52 -11.76 -5.47
N LEU A 47 -4.75 -10.46 -5.34
CA LEU A 47 -4.34 -9.67 -4.18
C LEU A 47 -5.35 -9.82 -3.05
N ASP A 48 -5.07 -10.70 -2.09
CA ASP A 48 -5.77 -10.68 -0.81
C ASP A 48 -5.10 -9.68 0.17
N ASN A 49 -5.81 -9.39 1.25
CA ASN A 49 -5.39 -8.41 2.25
C ASN A 49 -4.04 -8.79 2.89
N GLU A 50 -3.77 -10.08 3.05
CA GLU A 50 -2.52 -10.53 3.68
C GLU A 50 -1.32 -10.27 2.78
N ASN A 51 -1.43 -10.66 1.52
CA ASN A 51 -0.38 -10.49 0.53
C ASN A 51 -0.13 -9.01 0.24
N LEU A 52 -1.19 -8.20 0.11
CA LEU A 52 -1.05 -6.75 -0.04
C LEU A 52 -0.34 -6.14 1.18
N ALA A 53 -0.77 -6.47 2.40
CA ALA A 53 -0.12 -5.96 3.62
C ALA A 53 1.36 -6.34 3.71
N ILE A 54 1.73 -7.57 3.37
CA ILE A 54 3.13 -8.04 3.37
C ILE A 54 3.96 -7.26 2.33
N ILE A 55 3.42 -7.06 1.13
CA ILE A 55 4.11 -6.32 0.07
C ILE A 55 4.35 -4.87 0.51
N LEU A 56 3.34 -4.21 1.05
CA LEU A 56 3.46 -2.83 1.51
C LEU A 56 4.41 -2.69 2.70
N SER A 57 4.46 -3.67 3.61
CA SER A 57 5.40 -3.65 4.74
C SER A 57 6.86 -3.76 4.28
N LYS A 58 7.12 -4.58 3.25
CA LYS A 58 8.44 -4.67 2.60
C LYS A 58 8.79 -3.36 1.90
N ILE A 59 7.88 -2.81 1.08
CA ILE A 59 8.10 -1.55 0.37
C ILE A 59 8.37 -0.41 1.36
N ALA A 60 7.60 -0.31 2.44
CA ALA A 60 7.80 0.72 3.45
C ALA A 60 9.23 0.69 4.02
N LYS A 61 9.76 -0.52 4.26
CA LYS A 61 11.13 -0.71 4.72
C LYS A 61 12.15 -0.32 3.66
N GLU A 62 11.98 -0.77 2.41
CA GLU A 62 12.88 -0.44 1.31
C GLU A 62 12.93 1.07 1.01
N LYS A 63 11.78 1.74 1.12
CA LYS A 63 11.63 3.18 0.88
C LYS A 63 11.90 4.04 2.13
N ALA A 64 12.39 3.42 3.21
CA ALA A 64 12.71 4.10 4.47
C ALA A 64 11.57 4.98 5.03
N ILE A 65 10.32 4.53 4.86
CA ILE A 65 9.15 5.15 5.49
C ILE A 65 9.36 5.14 7.01
N PRO A 66 9.05 6.24 7.74
CA PRO A 66 9.17 6.22 9.20
C PRO A 66 8.48 5.01 9.83
N SER A 67 9.12 4.34 10.79
CA SER A 67 8.56 3.16 11.45
C SER A 67 7.28 3.48 12.23
N TYR A 68 7.16 4.69 12.77
CA TYR A 68 5.96 5.22 13.42
C TYR A 68 5.59 6.60 12.86
N PRO A 69 4.96 6.68 11.67
CA PRO A 69 4.55 7.94 11.08
C PRO A 69 3.49 8.63 11.95
N SER A 70 3.62 9.92 12.19
CA SER A 70 2.65 10.69 13.01
C SER A 70 1.23 10.63 12.44
N THR A 71 1.11 10.57 11.10
CA THR A 71 -0.17 10.47 10.38
C THR A 71 -0.77 9.07 10.37
N ALA A 72 -0.11 8.05 10.93
CA ALA A 72 -0.68 6.69 11.01
C ALA A 72 -1.96 6.62 11.87
N SER A 73 -2.15 7.60 12.76
CA SER A 73 -3.33 7.71 13.63
C SER A 73 -4.61 7.95 12.83
N ILE A 74 -4.51 8.59 11.67
CA ILE A 74 -5.62 8.81 10.72
C ILE A 74 -6.22 7.47 10.29
N TYR A 75 -5.40 6.42 10.22
CA TYR A 75 -5.81 5.09 9.78
C TYR A 75 -5.99 4.09 10.94
N GLY A 76 -5.84 4.54 12.20
CA GLY A 76 -5.86 3.66 13.37
C GLY A 76 -4.63 2.75 13.49
N ALA A 77 -3.57 2.99 12.72
CA ALA A 77 -2.41 2.10 12.60
C ALA A 77 -1.21 2.50 13.49
N SER A 78 -1.36 3.47 14.39
CA SER A 78 -0.27 4.04 15.20
C SER A 78 0.42 3.04 16.16
N PHE A 79 -0.25 1.94 16.51
CA PHE A 79 0.29 0.96 17.44
C PHE A 79 1.20 -0.08 16.78
N HIS A 80 1.30 -0.08 15.45
CA HIS A 80 2.11 -1.01 14.68
C HIS A 80 3.22 -0.29 13.96
N ASN A 81 4.39 -0.94 13.84
CA ASN A 81 5.48 -0.44 13.01
C ASN A 81 5.08 -0.52 11.53
N SER A 82 5.35 0.51 10.74
CA SER A 82 5.04 0.56 9.29
C SER A 82 5.73 -0.56 8.49
N TYR A 83 6.75 -1.21 9.05
CA TYR A 83 7.43 -2.36 8.44
C TYR A 83 6.73 -3.70 8.73
N ASP A 84 5.69 -3.70 9.57
CA ASP A 84 4.92 -4.88 9.94
C ASP A 84 3.64 -5.01 9.11
N LYS A 85 3.28 -6.25 8.78
CA LYS A 85 2.00 -6.60 8.14
C LYS A 85 0.79 -6.00 8.88
N GLY A 86 0.80 -6.05 10.21
CA GLY A 86 -0.32 -5.58 11.04
C GLY A 86 -0.68 -4.11 10.81
N HIS A 87 0.32 -3.27 10.53
CA HIS A 87 0.11 -1.86 10.24
C HIS A 87 -0.74 -1.66 8.99
N TRP A 88 -0.40 -2.33 7.90
CA TRP A 88 -1.11 -2.18 6.62
C TRP A 88 -2.49 -2.84 6.62
N LEU A 89 -2.70 -3.87 7.44
CA LEU A 89 -4.04 -4.41 7.71
C LEU A 89 -4.94 -3.38 8.39
N GLU A 90 -4.43 -2.63 9.38
CA GLU A 90 -5.19 -1.53 9.99
C GLU A 90 -5.43 -0.38 9.01
N VAL A 91 -4.44 -0.04 8.17
CA VAL A 91 -4.62 0.94 7.09
C VAL A 91 -5.78 0.53 6.19
N MET A 92 -5.81 -0.71 5.68
CA MET A 92 -6.94 -1.20 4.89
C MET A 92 -8.25 -1.20 5.67
N ALA A 93 -8.27 -1.65 6.92
CA ALA A 93 -9.48 -1.69 7.73
C ALA A 93 -10.07 -0.29 7.99
N SER A 94 -9.26 0.76 7.93
CA SER A 94 -9.70 2.15 8.14
C SER A 94 -10.78 2.59 7.14
N ILE A 95 -10.82 2.05 5.93
CA ILE A 95 -11.86 2.38 4.95
C ILE A 95 -13.25 1.95 5.41
N LEU A 96 -13.32 0.81 6.11
CA LEU A 96 -14.57 0.25 6.64
C LEU A 96 -14.96 0.90 7.96
N LYS A 97 -13.96 1.25 8.79
CA LYS A 97 -14.17 1.79 10.14
C LYS A 97 -14.41 3.31 10.14
N LEU A 98 -13.72 4.05 9.29
CA LEU A 98 -13.65 5.52 9.31
C LEU A 98 -14.24 6.16 8.03
N GLY A 99 -14.62 5.35 7.04
CA GLY A 99 -15.16 5.85 5.77
C GLY A 99 -14.11 6.56 4.90
N THR A 100 -12.82 6.31 5.13
CA THR A 100 -11.71 6.94 4.41
C THR A 100 -11.73 6.54 2.95
N GLN A 101 -12.08 7.45 2.03
CA GLN A 101 -12.01 7.18 0.59
C GLN A 101 -10.60 7.45 0.05
N PRO A 102 -10.00 6.53 -0.74
CA PRO A 102 -8.73 6.78 -1.39
C PRO A 102 -8.88 7.78 -2.54
N ASP A 103 -7.86 8.59 -2.76
CA ASP A 103 -7.70 9.37 -3.98
C ASP A 103 -7.08 8.49 -5.08
N THR A 104 -7.94 7.88 -5.89
CA THR A 104 -7.51 6.92 -6.91
C THR A 104 -6.67 7.57 -8.02
N LYS A 105 -6.86 8.87 -8.29
CA LYS A 105 -6.11 9.59 -9.34
C LYS A 105 -4.67 9.84 -8.90
N GLU A 106 -4.46 10.21 -7.64
CA GLU A 106 -3.10 10.35 -7.12
C GLU A 106 -2.38 9.01 -7.02
N ALA A 107 -3.09 7.94 -6.65
CA ALA A 107 -2.51 6.59 -6.61
C ALA A 107 -2.07 6.12 -8.01
N GLU A 108 -2.86 6.37 -9.05
CA GLU A 108 -2.53 5.99 -10.43
C GLU A 108 -1.25 6.66 -10.94
N LYS A 109 -0.98 7.92 -10.57
CA LYS A 109 0.25 8.64 -10.96
C LYS A 109 1.53 8.01 -10.42
N LEU A 110 1.45 7.22 -9.34
CA LEU A 110 2.59 6.51 -8.77
C LEU A 110 2.95 5.24 -9.55
N LEU A 111 2.07 4.80 -10.45
CA LEU A 111 2.18 3.55 -11.19
C LEU A 111 2.60 3.84 -12.64
N ILE A 112 3.90 4.09 -12.82
CA ILE A 112 4.58 4.27 -14.12
C ILE A 112 5.05 2.94 -14.69
#